data_AF-A0A6G1AK56-F1
#
_entry.id   AF-A0A6G1AK56-F1
#
_cell.length_a   1.000
_cell.length_b   1.000
_cell.length_c   1.000
_cell.angle_alpha   90.00
_cell.angle_beta   90.00
_cell.angle_gamma   90.00
#
_symmetry.space_group_name_H-M   'P 1'
#
loop_
_entity.id
_entity.type
_entity.pdbx_description
1 polymer ?
#
loop_
_entity_poly.entity_id
_entity_poly.type
_entity_poly.pdbx_seq_one_letter_code
_entity_poly.pdbx_strand_id
1 'polypeptide(L)'
;QRERGAMDGRVQLIKALLALPLRPQTRRWRNPIPFPETFDGDTDRLPEFIVQTGAYMLVDETLFSSDALKVTFLITRLTGPALQWVIPYIRKESPLLNDYRGFLAEMKRVFGWVEDED
;
A
#
# COMPACT_ATOMS: atom_id res chain seq x y z
N GLN A 1 2.38 34.78 39.70
CA GLN A 1 3.42 35.44 38.87
C GLN A 1 4.31 34.45 38.11
N ARG A 2 4.62 33.25 38.67
CA ARG A 2 5.43 32.20 38.03
C ARG A 2 4.83 31.55 36.77
N GLU A 3 3.52 31.43 36.66
CA GLU A 3 2.85 30.75 35.53
C GLU A 3 2.88 31.55 34.22
N ARG A 4 2.93 32.89 34.31
CA ARG A 4 3.05 33.78 33.13
C ARG A 4 4.39 33.58 32.41
N GLY A 5 5.48 33.43 33.15
CA GLY A 5 6.80 33.15 32.57
C GLY A 5 6.90 31.75 31.94
N ALA A 6 6.19 30.76 32.50
CA ALA A 6 6.15 29.41 31.95
C ALA A 6 5.37 29.35 30.62
N MET A 7 4.25 30.08 30.53
CA MET A 7 3.48 30.21 29.28
C MET A 7 4.26 30.94 28.20
N ASP A 8 4.99 32.00 28.57
CA ASP A 8 5.82 32.76 27.64
C ASP A 8 6.98 31.91 27.07
N GLY A 9 7.63 31.10 27.92
CA GLY A 9 8.64 30.12 27.49
C GLY A 9 8.09 29.07 26.52
N ARG A 10 6.86 28.57 26.72
CA ARG A 10 6.21 27.62 25.81
C ARG A 10 5.86 28.26 24.46
N VAL A 11 5.37 29.51 24.47
CA VAL A 11 5.06 30.26 23.25
C VAL A 11 6.34 30.52 22.45
N GLN A 12 7.44 30.87 23.11
CA GLN A 12 8.73 31.07 22.44
C GLN A 12 9.29 29.78 21.86
N LEU A 13 9.12 28.64 22.56
CA LEU A 13 9.51 27.33 22.03
C LEU A 13 8.70 26.95 20.78
N ILE A 14 7.39 27.20 20.78
CA ILE A 14 6.52 26.96 19.62
C ILE A 14 6.91 27.87 18.45
N LYS A 15 7.18 29.15 18.69
CA LYS A 15 7.65 30.08 17.66
C LYS A 15 8.99 29.65 17.07
N ALA A 16 9.92 29.18 17.89
CA ALA A 16 11.22 28.66 17.43
C ALA A 16 11.07 27.38 16.59
N LEU A 17 10.16 26.48 16.97
CA LEU A 17 9.85 25.26 16.20
C LEU A 17 9.20 25.59 14.85
N LEU A 18 8.31 26.59 14.80
CA LEU A 18 7.68 27.07 13.56
C LEU A 18 8.64 27.87 12.67
N ALA A 19 9.65 28.52 13.26
CA ALA A 19 10.68 29.28 12.56
C ALA A 19 11.86 28.42 12.08
N LEU A 20 11.96 27.16 12.54
CA LEU A 20 12.92 26.22 11.99
C LEU A 20 12.54 26.03 10.51
N PRO A 21 13.47 26.18 9.56
CA PRO A 21 13.18 25.84 8.18
C PRO A 21 12.68 24.40 8.19
N LEU A 22 11.41 24.21 7.81
CA LEU A 22 10.89 22.90 7.48
C LEU A 22 11.93 22.35 6.52
N ARG A 23 12.76 21.40 6.97
CA ARG A 23 13.61 20.63 6.07
C ARG A 23 12.63 20.22 4.99
N PRO A 24 12.85 20.58 3.71
CA PRO A 24 11.94 20.16 2.66
C PRO A 24 11.84 18.66 2.88
N GLN A 25 10.65 18.19 3.28
CA GLN A 25 10.40 16.78 3.47
C GLN A 25 10.99 16.15 2.23
N THR A 26 12.00 15.29 2.44
CA THR A 26 12.73 14.57 1.39
C THR A 26 11.76 14.40 0.25
N ARG A 27 12.01 15.08 -0.89
CA ARG A 27 11.07 15.13 -2.03
C ARG A 27 10.41 13.77 -2.05
N ARG A 28 9.14 13.67 -1.61
CA ARG A 28 8.44 12.39 -1.64
C ARG A 28 8.46 12.11 -3.12
N TRP A 29 9.36 11.23 -3.54
CA TRP A 29 9.41 10.76 -4.90
C TRP A 29 8.06 10.10 -5.03
N ARG A 30 7.07 10.87 -5.51
CA ARG A 30 5.77 10.34 -5.85
C ARG A 30 6.12 9.34 -6.92
N ASN A 31 5.84 8.08 -6.63
CA ASN A 31 6.06 7.00 -7.58
C ASN A 31 5.63 7.51 -8.97
N PRO A 32 6.53 7.58 -9.96
CA PRO A 32 6.22 8.09 -11.30
C PRO A 32 5.21 7.19 -12.03
N ILE A 33 5.01 5.97 -11.54
CA ILE A 33 3.98 5.07 -12.04
C ILE A 33 2.60 5.56 -11.58
N PRO A 34 1.62 5.69 -12.51
CA PRO A 34 0.24 5.98 -12.14
C PRO A 34 -0.26 5.03 -11.04
N PHE A 35 -1.08 5.56 -10.15
CA PHE A 35 -1.61 4.72 -9.07
C PHE A 35 -2.53 3.63 -9.65
N PRO A 36 -2.36 2.35 -9.26
CA PRO A 36 -3.13 1.27 -9.84
C PRO A 36 -4.64 1.40 -9.71
N GLU A 37 -5.34 1.02 -10.77
CA GLU A 37 -6.78 0.81 -10.81
C GLU A 37 -7.21 -0.32 -9.88
N THR A 38 -8.50 -0.31 -9.54
CA THR A 38 -9.11 -1.36 -8.71
C THR A 38 -9.51 -2.58 -9.53
N PHE A 39 -9.47 -3.74 -8.89
CA PHE A 39 -9.91 -5.01 -9.45
C PHE A 39 -11.14 -5.52 -8.70
N ASP A 40 -12.19 -5.90 -9.43
CA ASP A 40 -13.46 -6.37 -8.87
C ASP A 40 -13.65 -7.89 -8.99
N GLY A 41 -12.80 -8.57 -9.76
CA GLY A 41 -12.88 -10.01 -10.01
C GLY A 41 -13.01 -10.36 -11.50
N ASP A 42 -13.07 -9.39 -12.40
CA ASP A 42 -13.14 -9.61 -13.84
C ASP A 42 -11.86 -10.31 -14.39
N THR A 43 -11.99 -11.57 -14.79
CA THR A 43 -10.90 -12.41 -15.32
C THR A 43 -10.12 -11.73 -16.43
N ASP A 44 -10.80 -11.04 -17.34
CA ASP A 44 -10.17 -10.41 -18.52
C ASP A 44 -9.23 -9.27 -18.11
N ARG A 45 -9.45 -8.68 -16.93
CA ARG A 45 -8.65 -7.58 -16.38
C ARG A 45 -7.59 -8.03 -15.37
N LEU A 46 -7.56 -9.31 -14.99
CA LEU A 46 -6.59 -9.82 -14.02
C LEU A 46 -5.13 -9.63 -14.48
N PRO A 47 -4.75 -9.87 -15.75
CA PRO A 47 -3.37 -9.64 -16.20
C PRO A 47 -2.95 -8.17 -16.06
N GLU A 48 -3.83 -7.25 -16.47
CA GLU A 48 -3.62 -5.80 -16.35
C GLU A 48 -3.40 -5.40 -14.88
N PHE A 49 -4.26 -5.89 -13.98
CA PHE A 49 -4.16 -5.66 -12.54
C PHE A 49 -2.82 -6.11 -11.95
N ILE A 50 -2.36 -7.33 -12.29
CA ILE A 50 -1.08 -7.87 -11.79
C ILE A 50 0.09 -7.03 -12.31
N VAL A 51 0.09 -6.68 -13.60
CA VAL A 51 1.18 -5.91 -14.22
C VAL A 51 1.28 -4.51 -13.61
N GLN A 52 0.17 -3.77 -13.51
CA GLN A 52 0.21 -2.39 -13.02
C GLN A 52 0.60 -2.31 -11.53
N THR A 53 0.11 -3.23 -10.70
CA THR A 53 0.45 -3.25 -9.27
C THR A 53 1.89 -3.70 -9.07
N GLY A 54 2.37 -4.69 -9.83
CA GLY A 54 3.77 -5.12 -9.84
C GLY A 54 4.72 -3.99 -10.25
N ALA A 55 4.41 -3.27 -11.33
CA ALA A 55 5.19 -2.13 -11.80
C ALA A 55 5.22 -0.99 -10.77
N TYR A 56 4.09 -0.68 -10.13
CA TYR A 56 4.05 0.32 -9.06
C TYR A 56 4.94 -0.10 -7.89
N MET A 57 4.88 -1.37 -7.47
CA MET A 57 5.68 -1.87 -6.35
C MET A 57 7.18 -1.89 -6.64
N LEU A 58 7.57 -2.19 -7.88
CA LEU A 58 8.97 -2.24 -8.31
C LEU A 58 9.68 -0.89 -8.17
N VAL A 59 8.97 0.22 -8.33
CA VAL A 59 9.57 1.56 -8.29
C VAL A 59 9.80 2.07 -6.86
N ASP A 60 9.12 1.50 -5.86
CA ASP A 60 9.28 1.86 -4.45
C ASP A 60 9.59 0.63 -3.59
N GLU A 61 10.70 -0.05 -3.89
CA GLU A 61 11.13 -1.26 -3.17
C GLU A 61 11.30 -1.05 -1.66
N THR A 62 11.56 0.19 -1.22
CA THR A 62 11.67 0.53 0.21
C THR A 62 10.31 0.44 0.88
N LEU A 63 9.27 1.01 0.25
CA LEU A 63 7.89 0.90 0.73
C LEU A 63 7.36 -0.53 0.64
N PHE A 64 7.74 -1.26 -0.41
CA PHE A 64 7.30 -2.64 -0.66
C PHE A 64 8.36 -3.67 -0.24
N SER A 65 8.99 -3.43 0.90
CA SER A 65 10.12 -4.21 1.43
C SER A 65 9.74 -5.59 2.00
N SER A 66 8.45 -5.88 2.17
CA SER A 66 7.97 -7.19 2.62
C SER A 66 6.77 -7.67 1.83
N ASP A 67 6.61 -8.99 1.75
CA ASP A 67 5.49 -9.61 1.07
C ASP A 67 4.14 -9.23 1.72
N ALA A 68 4.11 -9.06 3.04
CA ALA A 68 2.93 -8.56 3.75
C ALA A 68 2.51 -7.17 3.26
N LEU A 69 3.46 -6.25 3.03
CA LEU A 69 3.16 -4.92 2.50
C LEU A 69 2.68 -4.97 1.05
N LYS A 70 3.26 -5.84 0.22
CA LYS A 70 2.82 -6.07 -1.17
C LYS A 70 1.40 -6.64 -1.21
N VAL A 71 1.11 -7.67 -0.42
CA VAL A 71 -0.23 -8.27 -0.34
C VAL A 71 -1.24 -7.28 0.21
N THR A 72 -0.88 -6.53 1.26
CA THR A 72 -1.73 -5.45 1.80
C THR A 72 -2.08 -4.45 0.70
N PHE A 73 -1.11 -4.03 -0.09
CA PHE A 73 -1.35 -3.13 -1.21
C PHE A 73 -2.31 -3.70 -2.25
N LEU A 74 -2.12 -4.96 -2.68
CA LEU A 74 -3.08 -5.63 -3.57
C LEU A 74 -4.49 -5.62 -2.99
N ILE A 75 -4.64 -5.97 -1.70
CA ILE A 75 -5.93 -5.99 -1.00
C ILE A 75 -6.61 -4.62 -1.04
N THR A 76 -5.87 -3.52 -0.84
CA THR A 76 -6.45 -2.16 -0.93
C THR A 76 -6.92 -1.77 -2.33
N ARG A 77 -6.55 -2.56 -3.35
CA ARG A 77 -6.99 -2.41 -4.73
C ARG A 77 -8.08 -3.39 -5.13
N LEU A 78 -8.51 -4.27 -4.23
CA LEU A 78 -9.67 -5.12 -4.47
C LEU A 78 -10.97 -4.39 -4.17
N THR A 79 -12.00 -4.68 -4.95
CA THR A 79 -13.37 -4.18 -4.82
C THR A 79 -14.36 -5.32 -5.09
N GLY A 80 -15.65 -5.08 -4.86
CA GLY A 80 -16.70 -6.00 -5.28
C GLY A 80 -16.47 -7.47 -4.86
N PRO A 81 -16.75 -8.44 -5.76
CA PRO A 81 -16.49 -9.87 -5.54
C PRO A 81 -15.05 -10.20 -5.11
N ALA A 82 -14.04 -9.56 -5.69
CA ALA A 82 -12.65 -9.83 -5.32
C ALA A 82 -12.33 -9.44 -3.87
N LEU A 83 -12.89 -8.32 -3.39
CA LEU A 83 -12.77 -7.95 -1.99
C LEU A 83 -13.51 -8.94 -1.07
N GLN A 84 -14.68 -9.43 -1.49
CA GLN A 84 -15.39 -10.45 -0.70
C GLN A 84 -14.60 -11.76 -0.60
N TRP A 85 -13.91 -12.14 -1.67
CA TRP A 85 -13.06 -13.33 -1.72
C TRP A 85 -11.92 -13.29 -0.69
N VAL A 86 -11.30 -12.13 -0.44
CA VAL A 86 -10.15 -12.05 0.48
C VAL A 86 -10.54 -12.00 1.97
N ILE A 87 -11.78 -11.61 2.31
CA ILE A 87 -12.24 -11.45 3.71
C ILE A 87 -11.98 -12.68 4.59
N PRO A 88 -12.26 -13.92 4.16
CA PRO A 88 -12.01 -15.12 4.97
C PRO A 88 -10.52 -15.32 5.31
N TYR A 89 -9.61 -14.96 4.40
CA TYR A 89 -8.16 -15.06 4.63
C TYR A 89 -7.73 -14.05 5.70
N ILE A 90 -8.26 -12.83 5.66
CA ILE A 90 -8.03 -11.78 6.66
C ILE A 90 -8.53 -12.22 8.04
N ARG A 91 -9.78 -12.69 8.13
CA ARG A 91 -10.39 -13.14 9.39
C ARG A 91 -9.65 -14.30 10.06
N LYS A 92 -8.97 -15.13 9.26
CA LYS A 92 -8.24 -16.31 9.74
C LYS A 92 -6.74 -16.04 9.90
N GLU A 93 -6.28 -14.81 9.68
CA GLU A 93 -4.86 -14.46 9.68
C GLU A 93 -4.04 -15.43 8.81
N SER A 94 -4.56 -15.72 7.62
CA SER A 94 -3.97 -16.73 6.74
C SER A 94 -2.49 -16.43 6.47
N PRO A 95 -1.59 -17.42 6.48
CA PRO A 95 -0.20 -17.22 6.10
C PRO A 95 -0.05 -16.67 4.67
N LEU A 96 -1.06 -16.87 3.82
CA LEU A 96 -1.15 -16.30 2.47
C LEU A 96 -1.05 -14.76 2.46
N LEU A 97 -1.43 -14.09 3.56
CA LEU A 97 -1.32 -12.64 3.68
C LEU A 97 0.13 -12.15 3.80
N ASN A 98 1.07 -13.05 4.06
CA ASN A 98 2.51 -12.79 4.17
C ASN A 98 3.32 -13.44 3.04
N ASP A 99 2.66 -14.01 2.02
CA ASP A 99 3.28 -14.66 0.88
C ASP A 99 2.75 -14.04 -0.42
N TYR A 100 3.53 -13.14 -1.01
CA TYR A 100 3.11 -12.41 -2.20
C TYR A 100 2.95 -13.33 -3.41
N ARG A 101 3.85 -14.29 -3.57
CA ARG A 101 3.82 -15.23 -4.70
C ARG A 101 2.64 -16.19 -4.57
N GLY A 102 2.42 -16.72 -3.37
CA GLY A 102 1.26 -17.56 -3.07
C GLY A 102 -0.05 -16.82 -3.27
N PHE A 103 -0.14 -15.56 -2.82
CA PHE A 103 -1.34 -14.74 -2.99
C PHE A 103 -1.67 -14.52 -4.47
N LEU A 104 -0.68 -14.20 -5.31
CA LEU A 104 -0.86 -14.09 -6.75
C LEU A 104 -1.28 -15.42 -7.39
N ALA A 105 -0.65 -16.53 -7.01
CA ALA A 105 -1.02 -17.85 -7.53
C ALA A 105 -2.48 -18.20 -7.20
N GLU A 106 -2.91 -17.94 -5.97
CA GLU A 106 -4.29 -18.15 -5.55
C GLU A 106 -5.26 -17.21 -6.29
N MET A 107 -4.91 -15.93 -6.49
CA MET A 107 -5.71 -15.02 -7.32
C MET A 107 -5.88 -15.56 -8.74
N LYS A 108 -4.78 -15.95 -9.40
CA LYS A 108 -4.82 -16.51 -10.76
C LYS A 108 -5.72 -17.74 -10.82
N ARG A 109 -5.59 -18.65 -9.85
CA ARG A 109 -6.42 -19.84 -9.73
C ARG A 109 -7.90 -19.53 -9.54
N VAL A 110 -8.23 -18.58 -8.67
CA VAL A 110 -9.63 -18.25 -8.31
C VAL A 110 -10.33 -17.45 -9.40
N PHE A 111 -9.65 -16.49 -10.00
CA PHE A 111 -10.20 -15.64 -11.06
C PHE A 111 -9.91 -16.18 -12.47
N GLY A 112 -9.41 -17.41 -12.60
CA GLY A 112 -9.37 -18.13 -13.87
C GLY A 112 -8.30 -17.66 -14.86
N TRP A 113 -7.18 -17.11 -14.39
CA TRP A 113 -6.04 -16.85 -15.27
C TRP A 113 -5.27 -18.15 -15.50
N VAL A 114 -5.56 -18.80 -16.62
CA VAL A 114 -4.77 -19.89 -17.18
C VAL A 114 -3.64 -19.25 -17.96
N GLU A 115 -2.39 -19.45 -17.52
CA GLU A 115 -1.24 -19.20 -18.39
C GLU A 115 -1.34 -20.25 -19.50
N ASP A 116 -1.58 -19.84 -20.75
CA ASP A 116 -1.57 -20.77 -21.88
C ASP A 116 -0.22 -21.52 -21.84
N GLU A 117 -0.25 -22.84 -21.67
CA GLU A 117 0.94 -23.68 -21.80
C GLU A 117 1.34 -23.69 -23.29
N ASP A 118 2.37 -22.91 -23.64
CA ASP A 118 3.08 -23.01 -24.92
C ASP A 118 3.74 -24.41 -25.09
#